data_AF-A0A7J4PMM2-F1
#
_entry.id   AF-A0A7J4PMM2-F1
#
_cell.length_a   1.000
_cell.length_b   1.000
_cell.length_c   1.000
_cell.angle_alpha   90.00
_cell.angle_beta   90.00
_cell.angle_gamma   90.00
#
_symmetry.space_group_name_H-M   'P 1'
#
loop_
_entity.id
_entity.type
_entity.pdbx_description
1 polymer ?
#
loop_
_entity_poly.entity_id
_entity_poly.type
_entity_poly.pdbx_seq_one_letter_code
_entity_poly.pdbx_strand_id
1 'polypeptide(L)'
;MIIESKTVTRGIIFILILIAAGTTAVKAIEVRGPVYEGASLQEIIGINNDDYIEMNAGNFAGFFYDVDKNISSETLRIYGGDFLPDARIIAEDGIVYTCKVASTGYKYEGDWKGQEYPVIGFFGEKYIPLRSAEKEIWECNPEKIAKLILDDDQKYTLMAGDTLDLGEGYALNVKQFDVDREKVWIEFTKDGEYVDDQIISLTAETPDELKTWAVELDSIEGEDDVIVMRVHIKQIFYDAVGGIIQIEGIWLIDYYNAFTIELGDEYKLLEVAEIQHGSGPSEPGHLTFRNKEPVFLPGDSRQKLAENLNFEVADDENLRFYLMKEFTEPGVYETRGSIARANDPEFEWDCSNFAGFFYDLDENVSSESLKINASTLMGNDRTIDAGELTYFANITTVNYEYTDDDNWTEKYETIGLFENEFVVLRSQDEMDWEARPDKLAKLVLDSGEKYTIRPGQTLDLGNGYNLKAKEVYLENDSVWLEFIKDREPVDDKIIEININDTWEVELDDIEDKDNITVLRVHVNQVFQGAVDRIAQLEGI
;
A
#
# COMPACT_ATOMS: atom_id res chain seq x y z
N MET A 1 10.28 20.93 -16.06
CA MET A 1 10.96 19.80 -15.42
C MET A 1 9.99 18.64 -15.58
N ILE A 2 10.20 17.86 -16.64
CA ILE A 2 9.31 16.77 -17.02
C ILE A 2 9.71 15.59 -16.14
N ILE A 3 8.84 15.25 -15.20
CA ILE A 3 8.92 13.99 -14.46
C ILE A 3 8.34 12.95 -15.42
N GLU A 4 9.21 12.34 -16.23
CA GLU A 4 8.89 11.06 -16.87
C GLU A 4 9.58 9.98 -16.04
N SER A 5 8.81 9.41 -15.11
CA SER A 5 9.06 8.07 -14.61
C SER A 5 7.83 7.24 -14.95
N LYS A 6 8.08 6.11 -15.64
CA LYS A 6 7.35 4.85 -15.50
C LYS A 6 7.98 3.87 -16.48
N THR A 7 8.92 3.09 -15.96
CA THR A 7 9.15 1.74 -16.48
C THR A 7 7.79 1.03 -16.37
N VAL A 8 7.22 0.63 -17.51
CA VAL A 8 5.95 -0.09 -17.53
C VAL A 8 6.22 -1.51 -17.05
N THR A 9 6.06 -1.70 -15.75
CA THR A 9 5.97 -3.00 -15.12
C THR A 9 4.75 -3.73 -15.70
N ARG A 10 4.96 -4.94 -16.24
CA ARG A 10 3.92 -5.68 -16.96
C ARG A 10 3.05 -6.50 -15.98
N GLY A 11 2.10 -5.83 -15.36
CA GLY A 11 1.01 -6.40 -14.56
C GLY A 11 -0.21 -5.46 -14.59
N ILE A 12 -1.38 -5.93 -14.15
CA ILE A 12 -2.50 -5.03 -13.85
C ILE A 12 -2.12 -4.29 -12.57
N ILE A 13 -1.67 -3.05 -12.73
CA ILE A 13 -1.20 -2.19 -11.65
C ILE A 13 -2.20 -1.06 -11.49
N PHE A 14 -2.67 -0.88 -10.27
CA PHE A 14 -3.39 0.32 -9.90
C PHE A 14 -2.55 1.17 -8.96
N ILE A 15 -2.85 2.46 -8.98
CA ILE A 15 -2.02 3.49 -8.40
C ILE A 15 -2.91 4.31 -7.48
N LEU A 16 -2.70 4.13 -6.18
CA LEU A 16 -3.34 4.89 -5.14
C LEU A 16 -2.52 6.15 -4.87
N ILE A 17 -3.18 7.30 -4.76
CA ILE A 17 -2.50 8.58 -4.54
C ILE A 17 -2.99 9.17 -3.23
N LEU A 18 -2.06 9.33 -2.28
CA LEU A 18 -2.28 10.08 -1.06
C LEU A 18 -1.75 11.51 -1.23
N ILE A 19 -2.66 12.48 -1.22
CA ILE A 19 -2.32 13.91 -1.35
C ILE A 19 -2.47 14.56 0.03
N ALA A 20 -1.48 15.35 0.44
CA ALA A 20 -1.61 16.23 1.60
C ALA A 20 -2.62 17.35 1.29
N ALA A 21 -3.89 17.17 1.63
CA ALA A 21 -4.87 18.24 1.65
C ALA A 21 -4.70 19.07 2.94
N GLY A 22 -4.72 20.40 2.83
CA GLY A 22 -4.47 21.29 3.98
C GLY A 22 -5.38 21.01 5.18
N THR A 23 -4.79 20.92 6.38
CA THR A 23 -5.42 20.88 7.72
C THR A 23 -6.51 19.85 8.01
N THR A 24 -6.90 18.99 7.08
CA THR A 24 -7.74 17.81 7.34
C THR A 24 -6.86 16.57 7.47
N ALA A 25 -7.20 15.67 8.39
CA ALA A 25 -6.54 14.37 8.49
C ALA A 25 -6.59 13.66 7.13
N VAL A 26 -5.43 13.30 6.61
CA VAL A 26 -5.31 12.56 5.35
C VAL A 26 -5.79 11.14 5.63
N LYS A 27 -6.85 10.66 4.95
CA LYS A 27 -7.36 9.28 5.10
C LYS A 27 -6.23 8.33 4.70
N ALA A 28 -5.79 7.45 5.62
CA ALA A 28 -4.75 6.49 5.31
C ALA A 28 -5.16 5.60 4.13
N ILE A 29 -4.19 5.20 3.30
CA ILE A 29 -4.44 4.20 2.24
C ILE A 29 -4.22 2.82 2.83
N GLU A 30 -5.13 1.93 2.50
CA GLU A 30 -5.09 0.54 2.90
C GLU A 30 -4.85 -0.36 1.69
N VAL A 31 -3.90 -1.28 1.79
CA VAL A 31 -3.69 -2.36 0.83
C VAL A 31 -3.97 -3.68 1.54
N ARG A 32 -5.14 -4.27 1.27
CA ARG A 32 -5.55 -5.54 1.87
C ARG A 32 -4.86 -6.76 1.25
N GLY A 33 -4.81 -7.85 2.01
CA GLY A 33 -4.50 -9.19 1.56
C GLY A 33 -5.75 -10.01 1.28
N PRO A 34 -5.62 -11.34 1.25
CA PRO A 34 -6.76 -12.22 1.05
C PRO A 34 -7.79 -12.10 2.17
N VAL A 35 -9.07 -12.20 1.80
CA VAL A 35 -10.19 -12.24 2.75
C VAL A 35 -10.37 -13.68 3.24
N TYR A 36 -10.43 -13.85 4.56
CA TYR A 36 -10.70 -15.13 5.21
C TYR A 36 -12.06 -15.06 5.92
N GLU A 37 -12.89 -16.08 5.72
CA GLU A 37 -14.24 -16.15 6.27
C GLU A 37 -14.59 -17.55 6.77
N GLY A 38 -15.23 -17.63 7.93
CA GLY A 38 -15.81 -18.85 8.50
C GLY A 38 -16.43 -18.59 9.87
N ALA A 39 -17.09 -19.57 10.48
CA ALA A 39 -17.67 -19.41 11.81
C ALA A 39 -16.60 -19.31 12.92
N SER A 40 -15.35 -19.70 12.63
CA SER A 40 -14.22 -19.64 13.56
C SER A 40 -12.87 -19.73 12.86
N LEU A 41 -11.78 -19.36 13.55
CA LEU A 41 -10.42 -19.61 13.08
C LEU A 41 -10.16 -21.09 12.77
N GLN A 42 -10.72 -22.03 13.52
CA GLN A 42 -10.53 -23.46 13.27
C GLN A 42 -11.20 -23.93 11.97
N GLU A 43 -12.32 -23.31 11.58
CA GLU A 43 -12.96 -23.57 10.29
C GLU A 43 -12.16 -22.97 9.13
N ILE A 44 -11.63 -21.77 9.32
CA ILE A 44 -10.83 -21.05 8.32
C ILE A 44 -9.48 -21.73 8.08
N ILE A 45 -8.78 -22.08 9.15
CA ILE A 45 -7.37 -22.48 9.11
C ILE A 45 -7.23 -23.99 9.14
N GLY A 46 -8.00 -24.67 9.99
CA GLY A 46 -7.91 -26.11 10.23
C GLY A 46 -7.68 -26.49 11.69
N ILE A 47 -7.87 -27.78 11.99
CA ILE A 47 -7.85 -28.33 13.34
C ILE A 47 -6.51 -29.00 13.71
N ASN A 48 -5.56 -29.08 12.78
CA ASN A 48 -4.25 -29.68 13.01
C ASN A 48 -3.18 -28.58 13.10
N ASN A 49 -2.12 -28.81 13.87
CA ASN A 49 -1.03 -27.85 14.04
C ASN A 49 -0.20 -27.62 12.76
N ASP A 50 -0.32 -28.53 11.78
CA ASP A 50 0.31 -28.41 10.47
C ASP A 50 -0.59 -27.67 9.46
N ASP A 51 -1.86 -27.41 9.81
CA ASP A 51 -2.75 -26.58 9.00
C ASP A 51 -2.36 -25.11 9.20
N TYR A 52 -2.34 -24.34 8.11
CA TYR A 52 -2.08 -22.90 8.16
C TYR A 52 -2.71 -22.19 6.97
N ILE A 53 -3.05 -20.93 7.17
CA ILE A 53 -3.17 -19.96 6.07
C ILE A 53 -1.84 -19.23 5.92
N GLU A 54 -1.50 -18.90 4.67
CA GLU A 54 -0.26 -18.20 4.35
C GLU A 54 -0.53 -16.96 3.51
N MET A 55 0.05 -15.85 3.94
CA MET A 55 0.18 -14.64 3.16
C MET A 55 1.63 -14.51 2.71
N ASN A 56 1.85 -14.28 1.43
CA ASN A 56 3.14 -14.04 0.82
C ASN A 56 2.98 -13.02 -0.31
N ALA A 57 4.07 -12.60 -0.95
CA ALA A 57 4.01 -11.62 -2.03
C ALA A 57 3.11 -12.04 -3.22
N GLY A 58 2.80 -13.32 -3.37
CA GLY A 58 1.91 -13.85 -4.40
C GLY A 58 0.43 -13.58 -4.19
N ASN A 59 -0.01 -13.40 -2.95
CA ASN A 59 -1.42 -13.18 -2.61
C ASN A 59 -1.68 -11.95 -1.74
N PHE A 60 -0.64 -11.34 -1.18
CA PHE A 60 -0.75 -10.11 -0.38
C PHE A 60 0.12 -8.99 -0.97
N ALA A 61 -0.56 -7.96 -1.48
CA ALA A 61 0.08 -6.81 -2.13
C ALA A 61 0.94 -5.96 -1.17
N GLY A 62 0.69 -6.04 0.13
CA GLY A 62 1.47 -5.32 1.14
C GLY A 62 2.92 -5.77 1.26
N PHE A 63 3.26 -6.99 0.83
CA PHE A 63 4.63 -7.49 0.86
C PHE A 63 5.43 -7.12 -0.38
N PHE A 64 6.75 -6.95 -0.18
CA PHE A 64 7.72 -6.63 -1.21
C PHE A 64 7.70 -7.69 -2.33
N TYR A 65 7.59 -7.20 -3.57
CA TYR A 65 7.68 -8.02 -4.77
C TYR A 65 8.32 -7.25 -5.93
N ASP A 66 9.35 -7.84 -6.52
CA ASP A 66 9.89 -7.42 -7.82
C ASP A 66 9.35 -8.39 -8.88
N VAL A 67 8.38 -7.94 -9.69
CA VAL A 67 7.72 -8.79 -10.69
C VAL A 67 8.58 -9.07 -11.92
N ASP A 68 9.49 -8.16 -12.29
CA ASP A 68 10.37 -8.35 -13.44
C ASP A 68 11.37 -9.48 -13.17
N LYS A 69 11.81 -9.58 -11.92
CA LYS A 69 12.77 -10.61 -11.47
C LYS A 69 12.11 -11.77 -10.73
N ASN A 70 10.81 -11.67 -10.43
CA ASN A 70 10.04 -12.59 -9.61
C ASN A 70 10.69 -12.84 -8.24
N ILE A 71 11.02 -11.76 -7.53
CA ILE A 71 11.70 -11.82 -6.23
C ILE A 71 10.76 -11.34 -5.12
N SER A 72 10.66 -12.15 -4.06
CA SER A 72 10.00 -11.84 -2.79
C SER A 72 10.73 -12.57 -1.66
N SER A 73 10.47 -12.15 -0.44
CA SER A 73 11.19 -12.65 0.74
C SER A 73 10.32 -12.86 1.98
N GLU A 74 9.09 -12.36 1.97
CA GLU A 74 8.23 -12.29 3.15
C GLU A 74 7.14 -13.36 3.09
N THR A 75 6.93 -14.03 4.22
CA THR A 75 5.78 -14.91 4.44
C THR A 75 5.24 -14.70 5.83
N LEU A 76 3.92 -14.68 5.98
CA LEU A 76 3.23 -14.73 7.25
C LEU A 76 2.29 -15.93 7.28
N ARG A 77 2.36 -16.73 8.34
CA ARG A 77 1.49 -17.88 8.56
C ARG A 77 0.73 -17.73 9.87
N ILE A 78 -0.54 -18.15 9.84
CA ILE A 78 -1.34 -18.34 11.04
C ILE A 78 -1.64 -19.83 11.14
N TYR A 79 -1.18 -20.48 12.20
CA TYR A 79 -1.26 -21.93 12.38
C TYR A 79 -2.56 -22.37 13.06
N GLY A 80 -3.02 -23.56 12.69
CA GLY A 80 -4.23 -24.20 13.18
C GLY A 80 -4.05 -25.01 14.46
N GLY A 81 -5.08 -25.79 14.80
CA GLY A 81 -5.04 -26.75 15.91
C GLY A 81 -4.85 -26.11 17.29
N ASP A 82 -3.82 -26.53 18.02
CA ASP A 82 -3.53 -26.09 19.40
C ASP A 82 -3.25 -24.58 19.50
N PHE A 83 -2.92 -23.92 18.38
CA PHE A 83 -2.72 -22.47 18.31
C PHE A 83 -4.05 -21.69 18.25
N LEU A 84 -5.19 -22.36 18.16
CA LEU A 84 -6.52 -21.76 18.06
C LEU A 84 -7.41 -22.20 19.24
N PRO A 85 -7.15 -21.68 20.46
CA PRO A 85 -7.86 -22.10 21.68
C PRO A 85 -9.33 -21.67 21.72
N ASP A 86 -9.72 -20.68 20.91
CA ASP A 86 -11.07 -20.15 20.79
C ASP A 86 -11.35 -19.77 19.33
N ALA A 87 -12.61 -19.51 19.00
CA ALA A 87 -13.07 -19.18 17.67
C ALA A 87 -12.41 -17.93 17.06
N ARG A 88 -11.95 -16.99 17.90
CA ARG A 88 -11.38 -15.70 17.49
C ARG A 88 -10.06 -15.36 18.16
N ILE A 89 -9.40 -16.35 18.79
CA ILE A 89 -8.11 -16.16 19.47
C ILE A 89 -7.04 -16.99 18.77
N ILE A 90 -5.94 -16.34 18.39
CA ILE A 90 -4.70 -16.97 17.99
C ILE A 90 -3.78 -16.98 19.22
N ALA A 91 -3.33 -18.14 19.68
CA ALA A 91 -2.46 -18.27 20.84
C ALA A 91 -1.04 -17.75 20.58
N GLU A 92 -0.24 -17.65 21.64
CA GLU A 92 1.22 -17.44 21.56
C GLU A 92 1.85 -18.40 20.54
N ASP A 93 2.83 -17.89 19.78
CA ASP A 93 3.55 -18.56 18.69
C ASP A 93 2.68 -19.04 17.50
N GLY A 94 1.37 -18.75 17.50
CA GLY A 94 0.43 -19.13 16.44
C GLY A 94 0.58 -18.32 15.15
N ILE A 95 1.19 -17.14 15.22
CA ILE A 95 1.57 -16.31 14.07
C ILE A 95 3.08 -16.42 13.87
N VAL A 96 3.49 -16.75 12.66
CA VAL A 96 4.90 -16.77 12.25
C VAL A 96 5.10 -15.89 11.05
N TYR A 97 5.91 -14.85 11.20
CA TYR A 97 6.34 -14.00 10.10
C TYR A 97 7.82 -14.26 9.82
N THR A 98 8.17 -14.46 8.55
CA THR A 98 9.53 -14.83 8.14
C THR A 98 10.01 -13.93 7.02
N CYS A 99 11.21 -13.40 7.17
CA CYS A 99 11.93 -12.64 6.15
C CYS A 99 13.13 -13.47 5.71
N LYS A 100 13.10 -13.98 4.48
CA LYS A 100 14.20 -14.78 3.92
C LYS A 100 15.02 -13.97 2.93
N VAL A 101 16.33 -13.95 3.11
CA VAL A 101 17.24 -13.31 2.15
C VAL A 101 17.04 -13.94 0.77
N ALA A 102 16.86 -13.08 -0.22
CA ALA A 102 16.94 -13.40 -1.64
C ALA A 102 18.11 -12.65 -2.27
N SER A 103 18.36 -12.90 -3.55
CA SER A 103 19.36 -12.18 -4.34
C SER A 103 18.73 -11.57 -5.58
N THR A 104 19.31 -10.48 -6.07
CA THR A 104 18.85 -9.81 -7.29
C THR A 104 20.02 -9.29 -8.09
N GLY A 105 19.91 -9.31 -9.42
CA GLY A 105 20.91 -8.72 -10.31
C GLY A 105 20.93 -7.20 -10.23
N TYR A 106 22.10 -6.60 -10.46
CA TYR A 106 22.21 -5.14 -10.63
C TYR A 106 21.48 -4.68 -11.89
N LYS A 107 20.94 -3.46 -11.87
CA LYS A 107 20.30 -2.88 -13.06
C LYS A 107 21.28 -2.66 -14.20
N TYR A 108 22.54 -2.33 -13.89
CA TYR A 108 23.59 -2.21 -14.90
C TYR A 108 24.08 -3.58 -15.39
N GLU A 109 23.64 -3.95 -16.59
CA GLU A 109 23.94 -5.26 -17.22
C GLU A 109 25.20 -5.24 -18.11
N GLY A 110 26.10 -4.26 -17.94
CA GLY A 110 27.39 -4.23 -18.61
C GLY A 110 28.38 -5.19 -17.94
N ASP A 111 29.41 -4.65 -17.32
CA ASP A 111 30.44 -5.44 -16.64
C ASP A 111 29.90 -6.15 -15.37
N TRP A 112 28.74 -5.74 -14.86
CA TRP A 112 28.11 -6.38 -13.69
C TRP A 112 27.10 -7.48 -14.06
N LYS A 113 26.97 -7.82 -15.35
CA LYS A 113 26.06 -8.87 -15.80
C LYS A 113 26.30 -10.19 -15.08
N GLY A 114 25.22 -10.76 -14.53
CA GLY A 114 25.26 -12.01 -13.78
C GLY A 114 25.86 -11.89 -12.38
N GLN A 115 26.18 -10.68 -11.92
CA GLN A 115 26.48 -10.40 -10.52
C GLN A 115 25.18 -9.99 -9.82
N GLU A 116 25.11 -10.27 -8.53
CA GLU A 116 23.92 -10.04 -7.71
C GLU A 116 24.27 -9.36 -6.39
N TYR A 117 23.25 -8.85 -5.70
CA TYR A 117 23.32 -8.35 -4.33
C TYR A 117 22.17 -8.93 -3.49
N PRO A 118 22.34 -9.09 -2.17
CA PRO A 118 21.30 -9.60 -1.30
C PRO A 118 20.16 -8.59 -1.15
N VAL A 119 18.93 -9.09 -1.00
CA VAL A 119 17.74 -8.30 -0.69
C VAL A 119 16.91 -9.02 0.35
N ILE A 120 16.24 -8.24 1.21
CA ILE A 120 15.28 -8.76 2.18
C ILE A 120 14.13 -7.78 2.32
N GLY A 121 12.91 -8.28 2.24
CA GLY A 121 11.68 -7.57 2.55
C GLY A 121 11.45 -7.60 4.05
N PHE A 122 11.08 -6.47 4.61
CA PHE A 122 10.85 -6.29 6.03
C PHE A 122 9.66 -5.35 6.25
N PHE A 123 8.52 -5.91 6.66
CA PHE A 123 7.24 -5.21 6.84
C PHE A 123 6.78 -4.47 5.57
N GLY A 124 6.93 -5.17 4.44
CA GLY A 124 6.56 -4.75 3.11
C GLY A 124 7.53 -3.77 2.44
N GLU A 125 8.67 -3.47 3.05
CA GLU A 125 9.70 -2.58 2.51
C GLU A 125 10.94 -3.36 2.10
N LYS A 126 11.59 -2.96 0.99
CA LYS A 126 12.83 -3.57 0.50
C LYS A 126 14.05 -3.01 1.23
N TYR A 127 14.86 -3.91 1.79
CA TYR A 127 16.16 -3.60 2.39
C TYR A 127 17.28 -4.46 1.80
N ILE A 128 18.52 -4.03 2.04
CA ILE A 128 19.75 -4.70 1.64
C ILE A 128 20.47 -5.20 2.90
N PRO A 129 20.59 -6.53 3.07
CA PRO A 129 21.48 -7.12 4.06
C PRO A 129 22.93 -6.69 3.87
N LEU A 130 23.59 -6.27 4.95
CA LEU A 130 25.00 -5.92 4.94
C LEU A 130 25.83 -7.19 4.68
N ARG A 131 26.82 -7.05 3.79
CA ARG A 131 27.69 -8.13 3.37
C ARG A 131 29.10 -7.60 3.15
N SER A 132 30.08 -8.24 3.79
CA SER A 132 31.50 -8.00 3.53
C SER A 132 31.87 -8.43 2.10
N ALA A 133 32.78 -7.71 1.45
CA ALA A 133 33.12 -7.92 0.04
C ALA A 133 33.62 -9.33 -0.28
N GLU A 134 34.30 -9.97 0.67
CA GLU A 134 34.86 -11.32 0.57
C GLU A 134 33.83 -12.45 0.76
N LYS A 135 32.64 -12.15 1.29
CA LYS A 135 31.60 -13.15 1.61
C LYS A 135 30.67 -13.39 0.43
N GLU A 136 30.15 -14.60 0.30
CA GLU A 136 29.11 -14.90 -0.68
C GLU A 136 27.76 -14.27 -0.30
N ILE A 137 26.82 -14.20 -1.25
CA ILE A 137 25.52 -13.53 -1.02
C ILE A 137 24.73 -14.19 0.11
N TRP A 138 24.75 -15.52 0.20
CA TRP A 138 24.05 -16.24 1.28
C TRP A 138 24.71 -16.09 2.65
N GLU A 139 25.94 -15.56 2.72
CA GLU A 139 26.68 -15.28 3.96
C GLU A 139 26.49 -13.83 4.44
N CYS A 140 25.59 -13.06 3.83
CA CYS A 140 25.20 -11.74 4.34
C CYS A 140 24.54 -11.84 5.73
N ASN A 141 24.49 -10.72 6.44
CA ASN A 141 23.85 -10.64 7.76
C ASN A 141 22.37 -10.28 7.58
N PRO A 142 21.41 -11.22 7.72
CA PRO A 142 19.98 -10.93 7.53
C PRO A 142 19.42 -9.89 8.51
N GLU A 143 20.07 -9.73 9.66
CA GLU A 143 19.67 -8.86 10.76
C GLU A 143 20.29 -7.45 10.69
N LYS A 144 21.31 -7.24 9.85
CA LYS A 144 21.94 -5.92 9.66
C LYS A 144 21.59 -5.42 8.29
N ILE A 145 20.74 -4.41 8.21
CA ILE A 145 20.09 -4.02 6.95
C ILE A 145 20.13 -2.51 6.72
N ALA A 146 20.19 -2.11 5.45
CA ALA A 146 20.14 -0.72 5.01
C ALA A 146 19.17 -0.53 3.85
N LYS A 147 18.67 0.68 3.65
CA LYS A 147 17.84 1.00 2.47
C LYS A 147 18.69 1.07 1.20
N LEU A 148 18.10 0.68 0.07
CA LEU A 148 18.70 0.93 -1.25
C LEU A 148 18.40 2.36 -1.68
N ILE A 149 19.42 3.16 -1.91
CA ILE A 149 19.27 4.54 -2.46
C ILE A 149 19.21 4.49 -3.97
N LEU A 150 20.12 3.74 -4.59
CA LEU A 150 20.29 3.73 -6.04
C LEU A 150 20.69 2.35 -6.54
N ASP A 151 20.07 1.92 -7.63
CA ASP A 151 20.49 0.81 -8.49
C ASP A 151 20.17 1.26 -9.93
N ASP A 152 21.13 1.90 -10.58
CA ASP A 152 20.93 2.68 -11.80
C ASP A 152 21.93 2.36 -12.93
N ASP A 153 21.44 2.40 -14.16
CA ASP A 153 22.16 2.10 -15.40
C ASP A 153 22.20 3.30 -16.36
N GLN A 154 21.72 4.49 -15.94
CA GLN A 154 21.77 5.68 -16.76
C GLN A 154 23.19 6.19 -16.95
N LYS A 155 23.38 6.98 -18.02
CA LYS A 155 24.67 7.58 -18.38
C LYS A 155 24.79 8.98 -17.80
N TYR A 156 25.82 9.18 -16.98
CA TYR A 156 26.18 10.50 -16.45
C TYR A 156 27.51 10.94 -17.06
N THR A 157 27.62 12.22 -17.41
CA THR A 157 28.82 12.78 -18.04
C THR A 157 29.34 13.92 -17.18
N LEU A 158 30.58 13.80 -16.67
CA LEU A 158 31.13 14.70 -15.66
C LEU A 158 32.55 15.17 -16.05
N MET A 159 32.85 16.44 -15.78
CA MET A 159 34.16 17.07 -15.91
C MET A 159 34.83 17.23 -14.54
N ALA A 160 36.11 17.58 -14.52
CA ALA A 160 36.82 17.88 -13.28
C ALA A 160 36.17 19.06 -12.55
N GLY A 161 35.87 18.89 -11.27
CA GLY A 161 35.15 19.83 -10.43
C GLY A 161 33.63 19.62 -10.41
N ASP A 162 33.08 18.75 -11.26
CA ASP A 162 31.66 18.42 -11.23
C ASP A 162 31.33 17.48 -10.06
N THR A 163 30.11 17.66 -9.53
CA THR A 163 29.51 16.82 -8.50
C THR A 163 28.25 16.17 -9.06
N LEU A 164 28.13 14.86 -8.92
CA LEU A 164 26.91 14.11 -9.18
C LEU A 164 26.21 13.81 -7.85
N ASP A 165 25.05 14.41 -7.63
CA ASP A 165 24.16 14.10 -6.51
C ASP A 165 23.52 12.72 -6.74
N LEU A 166 23.68 11.83 -5.76
CA LEU A 166 23.15 10.47 -5.77
C LEU A 166 21.87 10.33 -4.92
N GLY A 167 21.42 11.42 -4.30
CA GLY A 167 20.28 11.43 -3.39
C GLY A 167 20.67 11.30 -1.93
N GLU A 168 19.79 11.75 -1.04
CA GLU A 168 19.95 11.68 0.42
C GLU A 168 21.30 12.21 0.95
N GLY A 169 21.90 13.19 0.26
CA GLY A 169 23.16 13.80 0.66
C GLY A 169 24.42 13.03 0.21
N TYR A 170 24.27 11.88 -0.46
CA TYR A 170 25.38 11.16 -1.08
C TYR A 170 25.77 11.80 -2.42
N ALA A 171 27.07 11.92 -2.69
CA ALA A 171 27.55 12.50 -3.94
C ALA A 171 28.91 11.94 -4.41
N LEU A 172 29.12 11.97 -5.73
CA LEU A 172 30.40 11.68 -6.38
C LEU A 172 31.01 12.96 -6.95
N ASN A 173 32.27 13.23 -6.61
CA ASN A 173 33.01 14.41 -7.04
C ASN A 173 34.17 13.99 -7.95
N VAL A 174 34.21 14.51 -9.17
CA VAL A 174 35.34 14.28 -10.07
C VAL A 174 36.46 15.24 -9.71
N LYS A 175 37.52 14.75 -9.07
CA LYS A 175 38.60 15.62 -8.59
C LYS A 175 39.47 16.04 -9.76
N GLN A 176 40.12 15.08 -10.42
CA GLN A 176 41.14 15.35 -11.43
C GLN A 176 41.27 14.18 -12.41
N PHE A 177 41.92 14.46 -13.54
CA PHE A 177 42.38 13.47 -14.51
C PHE A 177 43.90 13.40 -14.45
N ASP A 178 44.44 12.22 -14.72
CA ASP A 178 45.89 12.08 -14.81
C ASP A 178 46.47 12.75 -16.07
N VAL A 179 47.78 12.99 -16.04
CA VAL A 179 48.49 13.65 -17.15
C VAL A 179 48.50 12.80 -18.41
N ASP A 180 48.55 11.47 -18.24
CA ASP A 180 48.60 10.49 -19.32
C ASP A 180 47.24 10.20 -19.95
N ARG A 181 46.17 10.77 -19.39
CA ARG A 181 44.80 10.78 -19.90
C ARG A 181 44.04 9.46 -19.80
N GLU A 182 44.47 8.57 -18.93
CA GLU A 182 43.95 7.21 -18.80
C GLU A 182 43.24 6.95 -17.48
N LYS A 183 43.40 7.87 -16.51
CA LYS A 183 42.91 7.72 -15.14
C LYS A 183 42.11 8.92 -14.68
N VAL A 184 41.14 8.65 -13.82
CA VAL A 184 40.34 9.66 -13.14
C VAL A 184 40.41 9.46 -11.63
N TRP A 185 40.52 10.54 -10.88
CA TRP A 185 40.40 10.55 -9.43
C TRP A 185 39.00 11.02 -9.05
N ILE A 186 38.26 10.16 -8.36
CA ILE A 186 36.88 10.41 -7.93
C ILE A 186 36.80 10.27 -6.41
N GLU A 187 35.96 11.10 -5.79
CA GLU A 187 35.76 11.16 -4.34
C GLU A 187 34.27 10.96 -4.03
N PHE A 188 33.97 10.11 -3.06
CA PHE A 188 32.64 9.84 -2.54
C PHE A 188 32.43 10.61 -1.24
N THR A 189 31.30 11.30 -1.12
CA THR A 189 30.98 12.17 0.03
C THR A 189 29.57 11.95 0.53
N LYS A 190 29.35 12.17 1.83
CA LYS A 190 28.04 12.22 2.49
C LYS A 190 27.88 13.58 3.17
N ASP A 191 26.84 14.32 2.80
CA ASP A 191 26.55 15.67 3.31
C ASP A 191 27.72 16.65 3.14
N GLY A 192 28.51 16.46 2.07
CA GLY A 192 29.71 17.22 1.76
C GLY A 192 30.98 16.81 2.53
N GLU A 193 30.86 15.87 3.47
CA GLU A 193 31.99 15.31 4.20
C GLU A 193 32.62 14.15 3.42
N TYR A 194 33.95 14.05 3.49
CA TYR A 194 34.72 12.99 2.84
C TYR A 194 34.38 11.61 3.41
N VAL A 195 34.15 10.64 2.53
CA VAL A 195 33.97 9.22 2.89
C VAL A 195 35.15 8.40 2.40
N ASP A 196 35.36 8.36 1.08
CA ASP A 196 36.44 7.60 0.44
C ASP A 196 36.78 8.17 -0.94
N ASP A 197 37.93 7.79 -1.51
CA ASP A 197 38.33 8.16 -2.86
C ASP A 197 39.10 7.07 -3.61
N GLN A 198 39.11 7.13 -4.94
CA GLN A 198 39.83 6.16 -5.75
C GLN A 198 40.33 6.75 -7.07
N ILE A 199 41.51 6.29 -7.49
CA ILE A 199 42.05 6.55 -8.83
C ILE A 199 41.70 5.36 -9.73
N ILE A 200 40.81 5.57 -10.69
CA ILE A 200 40.32 4.52 -11.59
C ILE A 200 41.05 4.62 -12.93
N SER A 201 41.63 3.50 -13.38
CA SER A 201 42.33 3.38 -14.66
C SER A 201 41.46 2.68 -15.70
N LEU A 202 41.34 3.24 -16.91
CA LEU A 202 40.50 2.66 -17.98
C LEU A 202 41.27 1.92 -19.08
N THR A 203 42.60 1.87 -18.98
CA THR A 203 43.50 1.25 -19.96
C THR A 203 44.13 -0.05 -19.47
N ALA A 204 43.74 -0.51 -18.28
CA ALA A 204 44.29 -1.72 -17.69
C ALA A 204 43.92 -2.98 -18.49
N GLU A 205 44.91 -3.83 -18.73
CA GLU A 205 44.76 -5.08 -19.51
C GLU A 205 44.41 -6.31 -18.63
N THR A 206 44.32 -6.14 -17.30
CA THR A 206 43.99 -7.20 -16.35
C THR A 206 42.53 -7.09 -15.86
N PRO A 207 41.81 -8.21 -15.67
CA PRO A 207 40.42 -8.21 -15.18
C PRO A 207 40.23 -7.55 -13.79
N ASP A 208 41.28 -7.53 -12.97
CA ASP A 208 41.23 -7.05 -11.58
C ASP A 208 41.40 -5.52 -11.45
N GLU A 209 41.81 -4.82 -12.52
CA GLU A 209 41.89 -3.37 -12.56
C GLU A 209 40.56 -2.82 -13.10
N LEU A 210 39.58 -2.83 -12.19
CA LEU A 210 38.19 -2.61 -12.52
C LEU A 210 37.94 -1.14 -12.90
N LYS A 211 37.28 -0.98 -14.05
CA LYS A 211 36.49 0.22 -14.38
C LYS A 211 35.40 0.51 -13.34
N THR A 212 35.21 -0.41 -12.40
CA THR A 212 34.29 -0.32 -11.28
C THR A 212 35.07 -0.03 -10.01
N TRP A 213 34.68 1.00 -9.28
CA TRP A 213 35.08 1.18 -7.90
C TRP A 213 33.96 0.66 -6.99
N ALA A 214 34.31 -0.27 -6.09
CA ALA A 214 33.48 -0.65 -4.96
C ALA A 214 34.02 0.06 -3.72
N VAL A 215 33.17 0.83 -3.04
CA VAL A 215 33.52 1.43 -1.74
C VAL A 215 33.19 0.42 -0.67
N GLU A 216 34.22 0.05 0.08
CA GLU A 216 34.17 -0.88 1.19
C GLU A 216 34.46 -0.08 2.47
N LEU A 217 33.55 -0.12 3.43
CA LEU A 217 33.69 0.61 4.69
C LEU A 217 33.67 -0.34 5.89
N ASP A 218 34.44 0.04 6.90
CA ASP A 218 34.54 -0.68 8.17
C ASP A 218 33.54 -0.15 9.21
N SER A 219 33.28 -0.98 10.22
CA SER A 219 32.48 -0.64 11.39
C SER A 219 31.05 -0.15 11.09
N ILE A 220 30.45 -0.62 10.00
CA ILE A 220 29.03 -0.37 9.69
C ILE A 220 28.20 -1.41 10.42
N GLU A 221 27.47 -1.00 11.46
CA GLU A 221 26.74 -1.93 12.35
C GLU A 221 27.64 -3.07 12.90
N GLY A 222 28.93 -2.76 13.10
CA GLY A 222 29.94 -3.72 13.58
C GLY A 222 30.42 -4.74 12.53
N GLU A 223 30.11 -4.56 11.26
CA GLU A 223 30.69 -5.32 10.14
C GLU A 223 31.80 -4.52 9.45
N ASP A 224 32.82 -5.23 9.01
CA ASP A 224 33.95 -4.67 8.25
C ASP A 224 33.88 -5.08 6.77
N ASP A 225 34.62 -4.35 5.93
CA ASP A 225 34.69 -4.54 4.47
C ASP A 225 33.30 -4.52 3.78
N VAL A 226 32.35 -3.74 4.30
CA VAL A 226 30.97 -3.70 3.79
C VAL A 226 30.92 -2.92 2.48
N ILE A 227 30.44 -3.55 1.40
CA ILE A 227 30.22 -2.86 0.13
C ILE A 227 29.04 -1.90 0.27
N VAL A 228 29.31 -0.59 0.30
CA VAL A 228 28.27 0.45 0.44
C VAL A 228 27.92 1.13 -0.88
N MET A 229 28.85 1.14 -1.83
CA MET A 229 28.64 1.72 -3.16
C MET A 229 29.41 0.94 -4.21
N ARG A 230 28.87 0.87 -5.43
CA ARG A 230 29.60 0.50 -6.64
C ARG A 230 29.36 1.56 -7.70
N VAL A 231 30.41 1.97 -8.40
CA VAL A 231 30.31 2.91 -9.53
C VAL A 231 31.16 2.42 -10.69
N HIS A 232 30.58 2.36 -11.88
CA HIS A 232 31.26 1.93 -13.10
C HIS A 232 31.54 3.10 -14.04
N ILE A 233 32.82 3.32 -14.33
CA ILE A 233 33.30 4.32 -15.29
C ILE A 233 33.47 3.65 -16.64
N LYS A 234 32.52 3.90 -17.54
CA LYS A 234 32.53 3.28 -18.85
C LYS A 234 33.73 3.68 -19.70
N GLN A 235 34.00 4.99 -19.74
CA GLN A 235 35.01 5.59 -20.61
C GLN A 235 35.39 7.01 -20.16
N ILE A 236 36.59 7.43 -20.54
CA ILE A 236 37.08 8.81 -20.46
C ILE A 236 37.18 9.33 -21.90
N PHE A 237 36.70 10.55 -22.11
CA PHE A 237 36.89 11.34 -23.33
C PHE A 237 37.71 12.60 -23.02
N TYR A 238 38.29 13.17 -24.07
CA TYR A 238 38.93 14.48 -24.01
C TYR A 238 38.35 15.37 -25.09
N ASP A 239 37.92 16.55 -24.70
CA ASP A 239 37.57 17.61 -25.63
C ASP A 239 38.63 18.72 -25.60
N ALA A 240 38.31 19.91 -26.12
CA ALA A 240 39.23 21.04 -26.13
C ALA A 240 39.44 21.68 -24.74
N VAL A 241 38.57 21.38 -23.77
CA VAL A 241 38.51 22.00 -22.44
C VAL A 241 39.13 21.09 -21.38
N GLY A 242 38.93 19.77 -21.48
CA GLY A 242 39.49 18.83 -20.50
C GLY A 242 39.05 17.38 -20.68
N GLY A 243 39.35 16.59 -19.65
CA GLY A 243 38.84 15.23 -19.51
C GLY A 243 37.37 15.22 -19.10
N ILE A 244 36.63 14.25 -19.62
CA ILE A 244 35.23 14.01 -19.36
C ILE A 244 35.07 12.52 -19.08
N ILE A 245 34.49 12.14 -17.92
CA ILE A 245 34.10 10.75 -17.68
C ILE A 245 32.66 10.50 -18.08
N GLN A 246 32.37 9.29 -18.52
CA GLN A 246 31.02 8.75 -18.59
C GLN A 246 30.86 7.64 -17.56
N ILE A 247 30.00 7.86 -16.57
CA ILE A 247 29.54 6.85 -15.62
C ILE A 247 28.34 6.13 -16.25
N GLU A 248 28.29 4.81 -16.13
CA GLU A 248 27.12 3.99 -16.51
C GLU A 248 27.10 2.76 -15.59
N GLY A 249 26.26 2.80 -14.56
CA GLY A 249 26.24 1.81 -13.48
C GLY A 249 26.58 2.42 -12.13
N ILE A 250 25.58 2.59 -11.28
CA ILE A 250 25.73 3.03 -9.89
C ILE A 250 24.83 2.18 -9.00
N TRP A 251 25.37 1.66 -7.91
CA TRP A 251 24.62 0.99 -6.85
C TRP A 251 25.03 1.59 -5.51
N LEU A 252 24.08 1.94 -4.65
CA LEU A 252 24.33 2.64 -3.39
C LEU A 252 23.28 2.26 -2.34
N ILE A 253 23.74 1.92 -1.14
CA ILE A 253 22.89 1.77 0.05
C ILE A 253 23.06 2.94 1.01
N ASP A 254 22.03 3.19 1.81
CA ASP A 254 22.07 4.18 2.88
C ASP A 254 22.78 3.63 4.12
N TYR A 255 24.09 3.40 4.00
CA TYR A 255 24.87 2.80 5.07
C TYR A 255 24.90 3.65 6.35
N TYR A 256 24.65 4.96 6.25
CA TYR A 256 24.63 5.87 7.39
C TYR A 256 23.42 5.66 8.31
N ASN A 257 22.30 5.15 7.76
CA ASN A 257 21.11 4.79 8.51
C ASN A 257 20.86 3.26 8.48
N ALA A 258 21.92 2.47 8.30
CA ALA A 258 21.87 1.04 8.55
C ALA A 258 21.50 0.78 10.00
N PHE A 259 20.85 -0.34 10.28
CA PHE A 259 20.49 -0.74 11.63
C PHE A 259 20.57 -2.25 11.80
N THR A 260 20.68 -2.66 13.06
CA THR A 260 20.70 -4.05 13.49
C THR A 260 19.38 -4.43 14.13
N ILE A 261 18.85 -5.60 13.78
CA ILE A 261 17.73 -6.27 14.41
C ILE A 261 18.29 -7.27 15.41
N GLU A 262 17.86 -7.20 16.66
CA GLU A 262 18.33 -8.08 17.73
C GLU A 262 17.31 -9.18 18.05
N LEU A 263 17.80 -10.32 18.53
CA LEU A 263 16.95 -11.39 19.04
C LEU A 263 16.16 -10.87 20.25
N GLY A 264 14.84 -11.02 20.20
CA GLY A 264 13.93 -10.47 21.21
C GLY A 264 13.44 -9.05 20.92
N ASP A 265 13.83 -8.40 19.82
CA ASP A 265 13.25 -7.11 19.44
C ASP A 265 11.74 -7.26 19.19
N GLU A 266 10.96 -6.35 19.79
CA GLU A 266 9.50 -6.32 19.70
C GLU A 266 9.02 -5.31 18.64
N TYR A 267 8.23 -5.80 17.70
CA TYR A 267 7.51 -5.05 16.68
C TYR A 267 6.01 -5.19 16.92
N LYS A 268 5.52 -4.49 17.95
CA LYS A 268 4.13 -4.58 18.45
C LYS A 268 3.80 -5.98 18.98
N LEU A 269 3.00 -6.76 18.26
CA LEU A 269 2.61 -8.10 18.71
C LEU A 269 3.65 -9.16 18.32
N LEU A 270 4.56 -8.86 17.39
CA LEU A 270 5.59 -9.78 16.93
C LEU A 270 6.93 -9.52 17.63
N GLU A 271 7.65 -10.58 17.98
CA GLU A 271 9.01 -10.54 18.53
C GLU A 271 9.96 -11.35 17.64
N VAL A 272 11.20 -10.88 17.45
CA VAL A 272 12.26 -11.64 16.78
C VAL A 272 12.58 -12.91 17.58
N ALA A 273 12.11 -14.05 17.07
CA ALA A 273 12.28 -15.35 17.71
C ALA A 273 13.52 -16.11 17.22
N GLU A 274 14.02 -15.80 16.02
CA GLU A 274 15.19 -16.47 15.43
C GLU A 274 15.91 -15.57 14.42
N ILE A 275 17.25 -15.62 14.47
CA ILE A 275 18.14 -15.07 13.44
C ILE A 275 19.00 -16.24 12.96
N GLN A 276 18.84 -16.62 11.69
CA GLN A 276 19.58 -17.71 11.08
C GLN A 276 20.47 -17.16 9.96
N HIS A 277 21.78 -17.33 10.07
CA HIS A 277 22.71 -17.01 9.00
C HIS A 277 22.71 -18.11 7.93
N GLY A 278 22.93 -17.75 6.67
CA GLY A 278 22.87 -18.70 5.58
C GLY A 278 24.03 -19.69 5.58
N SER A 279 23.74 -20.93 5.19
CA SER A 279 24.71 -22.02 5.09
C SER A 279 25.04 -22.39 3.63
N GLY A 280 24.31 -21.80 2.68
CA GLY A 280 24.49 -22.00 1.25
C GLY A 280 23.35 -21.39 0.42
N PRO A 281 23.43 -21.44 -0.93
CA PRO A 281 22.42 -20.88 -1.82
C PRO A 281 21.00 -21.43 -1.62
N SER A 282 20.87 -22.69 -1.17
CA SER A 282 19.57 -23.32 -0.89
C SER A 282 19.01 -23.00 0.50
N GLU A 283 19.86 -22.49 1.39
CA GLU A 283 19.56 -22.17 2.79
C GLU A 283 20.13 -20.77 3.12
N PRO A 284 19.61 -19.70 2.49
CA PRO A 284 20.04 -18.35 2.77
C PRO A 284 19.56 -17.91 4.16
N GLY A 285 20.18 -16.85 4.68
CA GLY A 285 19.83 -16.30 5.98
C GLY A 285 18.38 -15.85 6.06
N HIS A 286 17.80 -15.88 7.26
CA HIS A 286 16.44 -15.44 7.49
C HIS A 286 16.22 -14.96 8.93
N LEU A 287 15.17 -14.18 9.10
CA LEU A 287 14.62 -13.73 10.38
C LEU A 287 13.26 -14.39 10.58
N THR A 288 12.98 -14.88 11.78
CA THR A 288 11.66 -15.39 12.15
C THR A 288 11.11 -14.60 13.32
N PHE A 289 9.87 -14.16 13.20
CA PHE A 289 9.12 -13.44 14.21
C PHE A 289 7.92 -14.25 14.67
N ARG A 290 7.58 -14.16 15.94
CA ARG A 290 6.42 -14.84 16.53
C ARG A 290 5.64 -13.92 17.46
N ASN A 291 4.34 -14.13 17.56
CA ASN A 291 3.56 -13.42 18.56
C ASN A 291 3.80 -13.99 19.97
N LYS A 292 4.09 -13.13 20.94
CA LYS A 292 4.34 -13.54 22.34
C LYS A 292 3.11 -13.53 23.23
N GLU A 293 2.07 -12.83 22.80
CA GLU A 293 0.79 -12.79 23.48
C GLU A 293 -0.31 -13.28 22.53
N PRO A 294 -1.42 -13.84 23.05
CA PRO A 294 -2.55 -14.20 22.23
C PRO A 294 -3.15 -12.99 21.50
N VAL A 295 -3.51 -13.17 20.23
CA VAL A 295 -4.16 -12.16 19.40
C VAL A 295 -5.66 -12.47 19.33
N PHE A 296 -6.48 -11.55 19.82
CA PHE A 296 -7.94 -11.63 19.75
C PHE A 296 -8.44 -10.84 18.55
N LEU A 297 -9.36 -11.41 17.77
CA LEU A 297 -10.00 -10.80 16.60
C LEU A 297 -11.50 -10.51 16.88
N PRO A 298 -11.81 -9.50 17.73
CA PRO A 298 -13.20 -9.09 17.96
C PRO A 298 -13.83 -8.56 16.67
N GLY A 299 -15.15 -8.71 16.53
CA GLY A 299 -15.89 -8.03 15.47
C GLY A 299 -15.81 -6.52 15.61
N ASP A 300 -16.01 -5.80 14.50
CA ASP A 300 -15.84 -4.35 14.39
C ASP A 300 -14.49 -3.88 14.97
N SER A 301 -13.38 -4.40 14.43
CA SER A 301 -12.09 -4.06 15.01
C SER A 301 -10.89 -4.08 14.07
N ARG A 302 -9.93 -3.22 14.40
CA ARG A 302 -8.59 -3.16 13.84
C ARG A 302 -7.57 -3.62 14.87
N GLN A 303 -6.82 -4.67 14.55
CA GLN A 303 -5.78 -5.23 15.43
C GLN A 303 -4.39 -4.93 14.86
N LYS A 304 -3.61 -4.10 15.56
CA LYS A 304 -2.23 -3.77 15.17
C LYS A 304 -1.34 -5.00 15.30
N LEU A 305 -0.79 -5.52 14.19
CA LEU A 305 0.10 -6.67 14.22
C LEU A 305 1.56 -6.26 14.43
N ALA A 306 2.10 -5.48 13.49
CA ALA A 306 3.50 -5.02 13.49
C ALA A 306 3.67 -3.84 12.54
N GLU A 307 4.43 -2.81 12.90
CA GLU A 307 4.75 -1.65 12.05
C GLU A 307 3.57 -1.04 11.28
N ASN A 308 3.40 -1.36 10.00
CA ASN A 308 2.32 -0.88 9.12
C ASN A 308 1.29 -1.97 8.79
N LEU A 309 1.36 -3.13 9.44
CA LEU A 309 0.47 -4.26 9.27
C LEU A 309 -0.59 -4.30 10.37
N ASN A 310 -1.84 -4.50 9.97
CA ASN A 310 -3.02 -4.61 10.83
C ASN A 310 -3.91 -5.74 10.32
N PHE A 311 -4.68 -6.36 11.21
CA PHE A 311 -5.87 -7.11 10.83
C PHE A 311 -7.09 -6.19 10.88
N GLU A 312 -7.92 -6.19 9.85
CA GLU A 312 -9.30 -5.68 9.92
C GLU A 312 -10.24 -6.85 10.09
N VAL A 313 -11.23 -6.70 10.98
CA VAL A 313 -12.18 -7.73 11.34
C VAL A 313 -13.60 -7.17 11.22
N ALA A 314 -14.43 -7.85 10.45
CA ALA A 314 -15.80 -7.46 10.17
C ALA A 314 -16.67 -7.41 11.43
N ASP A 315 -17.65 -6.52 11.45
CA ASP A 315 -18.81 -6.58 12.35
C ASP A 315 -19.81 -7.66 11.90
N ASP A 316 -19.42 -8.93 12.05
CA ASP A 316 -20.25 -10.08 11.70
C ASP A 316 -20.14 -11.15 12.81
N GLU A 317 -21.21 -11.92 13.04
CA GLU A 317 -21.18 -13.07 13.93
C GLU A 317 -20.15 -14.11 13.45
N ASN A 318 -20.07 -14.32 12.13
CA ASN A 318 -19.01 -15.08 11.49
C ASN A 318 -17.70 -14.30 11.54
N LEU A 319 -16.59 -15.02 11.69
CA LEU A 319 -15.28 -14.40 11.62
C LEU A 319 -14.95 -14.13 10.15
N ARG A 320 -14.87 -12.84 9.79
CA ARG A 320 -14.33 -12.38 8.53
C ARG A 320 -13.22 -11.38 8.78
N PHE A 321 -12.05 -11.60 8.20
CA PHE A 321 -10.90 -10.73 8.42
C PHE A 321 -9.90 -10.80 7.26
N TYR A 322 -9.03 -9.80 7.19
CA TYR A 322 -7.85 -9.83 6.33
C TYR A 322 -6.68 -9.11 7.01
N LEU A 323 -5.46 -9.44 6.56
CA LEU A 323 -4.27 -8.65 6.86
C LEU A 323 -4.20 -7.48 5.87
N MET A 324 -3.87 -6.27 6.32
CA MET A 324 -3.61 -5.13 5.45
C MET A 324 -2.22 -4.54 5.68
N LYS A 325 -1.75 -3.70 4.73
CA LYS A 325 -0.67 -2.72 4.91
C LYS A 325 -1.22 -1.28 4.82
N GLU A 326 -0.92 -0.45 5.82
CA GLU A 326 -1.43 0.91 5.99
C GLU A 326 -0.35 1.92 5.60
N PHE A 327 -0.76 2.90 4.80
CA PHE A 327 0.08 4.01 4.37
C PHE A 327 -0.49 5.33 4.86
N THR A 328 0.28 6.01 5.71
CA THR A 328 -0.10 7.28 6.33
C THR A 328 0.58 8.48 5.68
N GLU A 329 1.67 8.25 4.95
CA GLU A 329 2.46 9.31 4.33
C GLU A 329 1.90 9.69 2.94
N PRO A 330 1.93 10.97 2.54
CA PRO A 330 1.58 11.37 1.19
C PRO A 330 2.50 10.68 0.17
N GLY A 331 1.92 10.08 -0.86
CA GLY A 331 2.68 9.26 -1.78
C GLY A 331 1.83 8.62 -2.86
N VAL A 332 2.53 7.97 -3.78
CA VAL A 332 1.92 7.15 -4.81
C VAL A 332 2.22 5.71 -4.44
N TYR A 333 1.18 4.93 -4.15
CA TYR A 333 1.29 3.55 -3.70
C TYR A 333 0.74 2.61 -4.75
N GLU A 334 1.44 1.51 -4.97
CA GLU A 334 1.01 0.46 -5.87
C GLU A 334 0.16 -0.55 -5.11
N THR A 335 -0.98 -0.90 -5.68
CA THR A 335 -1.74 -2.08 -5.29
C THR A 335 -1.78 -3.07 -6.46
N ARG A 336 -1.70 -4.36 -6.14
CA ARG A 336 -1.69 -5.45 -7.12
C ARG A 336 -2.69 -6.52 -6.74
N GLY A 337 -3.16 -7.22 -7.75
CA GLY A 337 -3.84 -8.49 -7.55
C GLY A 337 -2.86 -9.62 -7.27
N SER A 338 -3.41 -10.78 -6.95
CA SER A 338 -2.63 -12.01 -6.81
C SER A 338 -1.89 -12.34 -8.11
N ILE A 339 -0.71 -12.96 -8.01
CA ILE A 339 0.15 -13.24 -9.15
C ILE A 339 -0.44 -14.36 -10.00
N ALA A 340 -0.75 -14.06 -11.27
CA ALA A 340 -1.14 -15.06 -12.25
C ALA A 340 0.06 -15.83 -12.82
N ARG A 341 -0.06 -17.16 -12.92
CA ARG A 341 0.95 -18.01 -13.56
C ARG A 341 0.37 -18.67 -14.80
N ALA A 342 1.21 -18.81 -15.83
CA ALA A 342 0.79 -19.30 -17.15
C ALA A 342 0.20 -20.72 -17.18
N ASN A 343 0.35 -21.50 -16.09
CA ASN A 343 -0.20 -22.85 -15.98
C ASN A 343 -1.51 -22.91 -15.18
N ASP A 344 -2.01 -21.77 -14.68
CA ASP A 344 -3.28 -21.73 -13.97
C ASP A 344 -4.41 -21.86 -15.00
N PRO A 345 -5.32 -22.85 -14.85
CA PRO A 345 -6.29 -23.21 -15.89
C PRO A 345 -7.34 -22.13 -16.15
N GLU A 346 -7.53 -21.22 -15.19
CA GLU A 346 -8.40 -20.05 -15.24
C GLU A 346 -7.83 -19.05 -14.23
N PHE A 347 -7.67 -17.79 -14.63
CA PHE A 347 -7.19 -16.74 -13.74
C PHE A 347 -8.22 -15.61 -13.70
N GLU A 348 -8.80 -15.42 -12.53
CA GLU A 348 -9.80 -14.40 -12.24
C GLU A 348 -9.35 -13.63 -11.00
N TRP A 349 -9.31 -12.31 -11.14
CA TRP A 349 -9.19 -11.40 -10.02
C TRP A 349 -10.59 -11.01 -9.55
N ASP A 350 -10.80 -11.02 -8.25
CA ASP A 350 -12.00 -10.53 -7.57
C ASP A 350 -11.59 -9.82 -6.26
N CYS A 351 -12.56 -9.39 -5.46
CA CYS A 351 -12.26 -8.68 -4.22
C CYS A 351 -11.41 -9.50 -3.22
N SER A 352 -11.46 -10.83 -3.28
CA SER A 352 -10.78 -11.73 -2.35
C SER A 352 -9.28 -11.81 -2.62
N ASN A 353 -8.85 -11.48 -3.84
CA ASN A 353 -7.47 -11.67 -4.27
C ASN A 353 -6.87 -10.44 -4.97
N PHE A 354 -7.65 -9.36 -5.10
CA PHE A 354 -7.23 -8.09 -5.64
C PHE A 354 -7.74 -6.90 -4.81
N ALA A 355 -6.83 -6.32 -4.03
CA ALA A 355 -7.10 -5.19 -3.16
C ALA A 355 -7.59 -3.90 -3.85
N GLY A 356 -7.42 -3.79 -5.17
CA GLY A 356 -7.93 -2.66 -5.95
C GLY A 356 -9.45 -2.69 -6.12
N PHE A 357 -10.11 -3.84 -5.98
CA PHE A 357 -11.57 -3.89 -6.13
C PHE A 357 -12.30 -3.46 -4.86
N PHE A 358 -13.47 -2.83 -5.07
CA PHE A 358 -14.40 -2.50 -4.00
C PHE A 358 -14.75 -3.75 -3.19
N TYR A 359 -14.77 -3.56 -1.88
CA TYR A 359 -15.14 -4.60 -0.93
C TYR A 359 -15.62 -3.97 0.36
N ASP A 360 -16.87 -4.27 0.71
CA ASP A 360 -17.44 -4.01 2.03
C ASP A 360 -17.14 -5.21 2.93
N LEU A 361 -16.32 -4.99 3.95
CA LEU A 361 -15.87 -6.06 4.85
C LEU A 361 -17.00 -6.58 5.74
N ASP A 362 -17.85 -5.69 6.24
CA ASP A 362 -18.90 -6.02 7.19
C ASP A 362 -20.01 -6.79 6.50
N GLU A 363 -20.41 -6.36 5.30
CA GLU A 363 -21.50 -6.99 4.55
C GLU A 363 -21.08 -8.11 3.61
N ASN A 364 -19.78 -8.32 3.42
CA ASN A 364 -19.23 -9.26 2.43
C ASN A 364 -19.62 -8.90 0.99
N VAL A 365 -19.72 -7.62 0.68
CA VAL A 365 -20.24 -7.18 -0.61
C VAL A 365 -19.10 -6.75 -1.52
N SER A 366 -19.08 -7.30 -2.73
CA SER A 366 -18.20 -6.89 -3.82
C SER A 366 -18.93 -6.95 -5.14
N SER A 367 -18.43 -6.20 -6.13
CA SER A 367 -19.09 -6.03 -7.41
C SER A 367 -18.22 -6.34 -8.62
N GLU A 368 -16.89 -6.34 -8.45
CA GLU A 368 -15.95 -6.35 -9.56
C GLU A 368 -15.26 -7.71 -9.73
N SER A 369 -15.06 -8.11 -10.99
CA SER A 369 -14.09 -9.16 -11.34
C SER A 369 -13.36 -8.84 -12.64
N LEU A 370 -12.15 -9.36 -12.79
CA LEU A 370 -11.33 -9.24 -13.98
C LEU A 370 -10.80 -10.61 -14.37
N LYS A 371 -11.13 -11.05 -15.57
CA LYS A 371 -10.91 -12.42 -16.00
C LYS A 371 -10.14 -12.48 -17.30
N ILE A 372 -9.12 -13.33 -17.33
CA ILE A 372 -8.46 -13.75 -18.56
C ILE A 372 -8.95 -15.16 -18.88
N ASN A 373 -9.49 -15.36 -20.07
CA ASN A 373 -9.84 -16.69 -20.53
C ASN A 373 -8.55 -17.47 -20.89
N ALA A 374 -7.98 -18.15 -19.89
CA ALA A 374 -6.72 -18.85 -20.04
C ALA A 374 -6.77 -19.99 -21.09
N SER A 375 -7.96 -20.47 -21.47
CA SER A 375 -8.10 -21.51 -22.51
C SER A 375 -7.65 -21.06 -23.91
N THR A 376 -7.53 -19.75 -24.14
CA THR A 376 -7.01 -19.19 -25.39
C THR A 376 -5.50 -18.93 -25.35
N LEU A 377 -4.87 -19.04 -24.18
CA LEU A 377 -3.43 -18.87 -24.03
C LEU A 377 -2.71 -20.18 -24.36
N MET A 378 -1.71 -20.13 -25.23
CA MET A 378 -0.90 -21.28 -25.64
C MET A 378 0.58 -21.05 -25.35
N GLY A 379 1.20 -21.98 -24.62
CA GLY A 379 2.65 -22.02 -24.45
C GLY A 379 3.24 -20.75 -23.81
N ASN A 380 3.97 -19.96 -24.61
CA ASN A 380 4.66 -18.74 -24.17
C ASN A 380 3.93 -17.46 -24.61
N ASP A 381 2.60 -17.54 -24.77
CA ASP A 381 1.81 -16.38 -25.18
C ASP A 381 2.00 -15.21 -24.21
N ARG A 382 2.21 -14.03 -24.80
CA ARG A 382 2.30 -12.74 -24.09
C ARG A 382 1.28 -11.74 -24.62
N THR A 383 0.28 -12.22 -25.35
CA THR A 383 -0.79 -11.42 -25.95
C THR A 383 -2.10 -12.10 -25.59
N ILE A 384 -3.04 -11.34 -25.04
CA ILE A 384 -4.41 -11.81 -24.81
C ILE A 384 -5.21 -11.49 -26.06
N ASP A 385 -5.92 -12.48 -26.59
CA ASP A 385 -6.74 -12.31 -27.78
C ASP A 385 -7.92 -11.35 -27.52
N ALA A 386 -8.39 -10.71 -28.59
CA ALA A 386 -9.49 -9.76 -28.50
C ALA A 386 -10.77 -10.46 -27.99
N GLY A 387 -11.34 -9.92 -26.91
CA GLY A 387 -12.54 -10.48 -26.25
C GLY A 387 -12.23 -11.48 -25.13
N GLU A 388 -10.97 -11.86 -24.92
CA GLU A 388 -10.57 -12.84 -23.90
C GLU A 388 -10.08 -12.20 -22.58
N LEU A 389 -10.18 -10.87 -22.47
CA LEU A 389 -10.00 -10.10 -21.24
C LEU A 389 -11.33 -9.41 -20.91
N THR A 390 -11.94 -9.78 -19.79
CA THR A 390 -13.24 -9.25 -19.36
C THR A 390 -13.11 -8.59 -18.00
N TYR A 391 -13.42 -7.30 -17.92
CA TYR A 391 -13.74 -6.63 -16.68
C TYR A 391 -15.26 -6.63 -16.52
N PHE A 392 -15.75 -7.11 -15.38
CA PHE A 392 -17.15 -7.19 -15.04
C PHE A 392 -17.40 -6.42 -13.75
N ALA A 393 -18.49 -5.66 -13.73
CA ALA A 393 -18.99 -4.98 -12.54
C ALA A 393 -20.52 -5.13 -12.50
N ASN A 394 -21.09 -5.44 -11.34
CA ASN A 394 -22.53 -5.51 -11.14
C ASN A 394 -23.00 -4.56 -10.03
N ILE A 395 -24.29 -4.24 -10.06
CA ILE A 395 -24.92 -3.52 -8.96
C ILE A 395 -25.06 -4.49 -7.79
N THR A 396 -24.66 -4.02 -6.62
CA THR A 396 -24.87 -4.69 -5.34
C THR A 396 -25.64 -3.75 -4.42
N THR A 397 -25.91 -4.18 -3.20
CA THR A 397 -26.61 -3.38 -2.20
C THR A 397 -25.90 -3.47 -0.87
N VAL A 398 -25.72 -2.32 -0.22
CA VAL A 398 -25.16 -2.21 1.13
C VAL A 398 -26.17 -1.49 2.04
N ASN A 399 -26.18 -1.80 3.33
CA ASN A 399 -26.94 -1.05 4.32
C ASN A 399 -26.33 0.35 4.47
N TYR A 400 -27.13 1.27 5.01
CA TYR A 400 -26.59 2.52 5.51
C TYR A 400 -25.81 2.28 6.81
N GLU A 401 -24.76 3.07 7.03
CA GLU A 401 -23.98 3.07 8.27
C GLU A 401 -24.88 3.39 9.48
N TYR A 402 -25.88 4.24 9.28
CA TYR A 402 -26.96 4.45 10.25
C TYR A 402 -28.14 3.53 9.98
N THR A 403 -28.48 2.71 10.97
CA THR A 403 -29.73 1.95 11.00
C THR A 403 -30.28 1.92 12.43
N ASP A 404 -31.60 1.99 12.59
CA ASP A 404 -32.27 1.73 13.86
C ASP A 404 -33.45 0.75 13.67
N ASP A 405 -34.12 0.38 14.77
CA ASP A 405 -35.17 -0.65 14.76
C ASP A 405 -36.34 -0.36 13.80
N ASP A 406 -36.58 0.91 13.46
CA ASP A 406 -37.74 1.35 12.68
C ASP A 406 -37.38 2.17 11.41
N ASN A 407 -36.15 2.67 11.30
CA ASN A 407 -35.70 3.60 10.25
C ASN A 407 -34.38 3.12 9.59
N TRP A 408 -34.25 3.37 8.29
CA TRP A 408 -33.02 3.09 7.51
C TRP A 408 -32.63 1.60 7.56
N THR A 409 -33.63 0.71 7.48
CA THR A 409 -33.45 -0.75 7.43
C THR A 409 -33.28 -1.26 5.99
N GLU A 410 -33.54 -0.40 5.02
CA GLU A 410 -33.32 -0.63 3.61
C GLU A 410 -31.86 -0.42 3.22
N LYS A 411 -31.50 -0.97 2.05
CA LYS A 411 -30.18 -0.85 1.46
C LYS A 411 -30.16 0.17 0.34
N TYR A 412 -29.01 0.76 0.08
CA TYR A 412 -28.76 1.49 -1.16
C TYR A 412 -27.93 0.67 -2.14
N GLU A 413 -28.08 1.00 -3.42
CA GLU A 413 -27.42 0.30 -4.51
C GLU A 413 -26.03 0.90 -4.77
N THR A 414 -25.00 0.04 -4.79
CA THR A 414 -23.61 0.44 -5.02
C THR A 414 -22.98 -0.38 -6.14
N ILE A 415 -21.93 0.17 -6.75
CA ILE A 415 -21.09 -0.51 -7.73
C ILE A 415 -19.65 -0.01 -7.61
N GLY A 416 -18.72 -0.95 -7.52
CA GLY A 416 -17.29 -0.69 -7.62
C GLY A 416 -16.91 -0.51 -9.07
N LEU A 417 -16.18 0.56 -9.37
CA LEU A 417 -15.57 0.78 -10.67
C LEU A 417 -14.16 1.33 -10.50
N PHE A 418 -13.17 0.53 -10.88
CA PHE A 418 -11.76 0.95 -10.89
C PHE A 418 -11.35 1.55 -9.54
N GLU A 419 -11.50 0.76 -8.47
CA GLU A 419 -11.18 1.11 -7.07
C GLU A 419 -12.07 2.18 -6.43
N ASN A 420 -13.06 2.69 -7.14
CA ASN A 420 -13.96 3.70 -6.61
C ASN A 420 -15.33 3.09 -6.41
N GLU A 421 -15.91 3.36 -5.25
CA GLU A 421 -17.32 3.09 -5.00
C GLU A 421 -18.20 4.17 -5.63
N PHE A 422 -19.30 3.74 -6.25
CA PHE A 422 -20.32 4.60 -6.78
C PHE A 422 -21.70 4.14 -6.34
N VAL A 423 -22.55 5.09 -6.00
CA VAL A 423 -23.98 4.86 -5.76
C VAL A 423 -24.71 4.87 -7.09
N VAL A 424 -25.67 3.95 -7.26
CA VAL A 424 -26.54 3.92 -8.42
C VAL A 424 -27.63 4.99 -8.28
N LEU A 425 -27.78 5.82 -9.31
CA LEU A 425 -28.83 6.83 -9.37
C LEU A 425 -30.16 6.15 -9.72
N ARG A 426 -30.98 5.90 -8.71
CA ARG A 426 -32.31 5.30 -8.85
C ARG A 426 -33.40 6.30 -8.49
N SER A 427 -34.40 6.40 -9.36
CA SER A 427 -35.61 7.19 -9.08
C SER A 427 -36.47 6.47 -8.06
N GLN A 428 -37.08 7.21 -7.13
CA GLN A 428 -38.04 6.62 -6.19
C GLN A 428 -39.25 5.96 -6.89
N ASP A 429 -39.53 6.34 -8.14
CA ASP A 429 -40.60 5.75 -8.95
C ASP A 429 -40.20 4.43 -9.65
N GLU A 430 -38.91 4.08 -9.64
CA GLU A 430 -38.36 2.90 -10.31
C GLU A 430 -38.34 1.67 -9.39
N MET A 431 -38.69 0.51 -9.94
CA MET A 431 -38.51 -0.79 -9.27
C MET A 431 -37.03 -1.18 -9.22
N ASP A 432 -36.61 -1.99 -8.25
CA ASP A 432 -35.20 -2.38 -8.05
C ASP A 432 -34.55 -3.04 -9.30
N TRP A 433 -35.32 -3.77 -10.10
CA TRP A 433 -34.80 -4.40 -11.35
C TRP A 433 -34.57 -3.39 -12.49
N GLU A 434 -34.98 -2.13 -12.33
CA GLU A 434 -34.77 -1.03 -13.28
C GLU A 434 -33.46 -0.26 -12.99
N ALA A 435 -32.72 -0.66 -11.96
CA ALA A 435 -31.42 -0.11 -11.61
C ALA A 435 -30.44 -0.17 -12.80
N ARG A 436 -29.70 0.92 -13.01
CA ARG A 436 -28.92 1.16 -14.23
C ARG A 436 -27.44 1.35 -13.88
N PRO A 437 -26.54 0.41 -14.25
CA PRO A 437 -25.13 0.52 -13.91
C PRO A 437 -24.39 1.62 -14.69
N ASP A 438 -25.06 2.26 -15.65
CA ASP A 438 -24.55 3.41 -16.42
C ASP A 438 -24.91 4.78 -15.81
N LYS A 439 -25.65 4.81 -14.69
CA LYS A 439 -26.14 6.04 -14.06
C LYS A 439 -25.71 6.10 -12.61
N LEU A 440 -24.59 6.76 -12.35
CA LEU A 440 -23.84 6.64 -11.11
C LEU A 440 -23.43 8.01 -10.55
N ALA A 441 -23.29 8.09 -9.23
CA ALA A 441 -22.67 9.20 -8.53
C ALA A 441 -21.65 8.70 -7.49
N LYS A 442 -20.65 9.52 -7.17
CA LYS A 442 -19.73 9.18 -6.08
C LYS A 442 -20.44 9.35 -4.74
N LEU A 443 -20.31 8.37 -3.86
CA LEU A 443 -20.69 8.51 -2.46
C LEU A 443 -19.83 9.62 -1.82
N VAL A 444 -20.48 10.55 -1.12
CA VAL A 444 -19.80 11.66 -0.43
C VAL A 444 -19.65 11.36 1.05
N LEU A 445 -20.72 10.88 1.67
CA LEU A 445 -20.81 10.54 3.09
C LEU A 445 -21.88 9.46 3.25
N ASP A 446 -21.59 8.48 4.09
CA ASP A 446 -22.51 7.54 4.70
C ASP A 446 -22.07 7.44 6.16
N SER A 447 -22.88 7.94 7.10
CA SER A 447 -22.43 8.09 8.49
C SER A 447 -23.53 7.85 9.53
N GLY A 448 -23.24 6.92 10.44
CA GLY A 448 -23.94 6.70 11.70
C GLY A 448 -23.47 7.58 12.85
N GLU A 449 -22.54 8.52 12.63
CA GLU A 449 -22.01 9.34 13.71
C GLU A 449 -23.00 10.41 14.21
N LYS A 450 -22.80 10.83 15.47
CA LYS A 450 -23.57 11.91 16.08
C LYS A 450 -22.97 13.28 15.75
N TYR A 451 -23.71 14.10 15.04
CA TYR A 451 -23.38 15.49 14.78
C TYR A 451 -24.24 16.44 15.62
N THR A 452 -23.69 17.57 16.05
CA THR A 452 -24.46 18.62 16.74
C THR A 452 -24.34 19.94 16.01
N ILE A 453 -25.48 20.54 15.68
CA ILE A 453 -25.55 21.80 14.94
C ILE A 453 -26.41 22.83 15.67
N ARG A 454 -25.94 24.07 15.70
CA ARG A 454 -26.62 25.24 16.27
C ARG A 454 -27.34 26.05 15.18
N PRO A 455 -28.38 26.84 15.52
CA PRO A 455 -28.90 27.86 14.61
C PRO A 455 -27.80 28.76 14.04
N GLY A 456 -27.75 28.85 12.71
CA GLY A 456 -26.74 29.57 11.94
C GLY A 456 -25.44 28.79 11.68
N GLN A 457 -25.23 27.63 12.31
CA GLN A 457 -24.05 26.78 12.08
C GLN A 457 -24.23 25.93 10.83
N THR A 458 -23.11 25.66 10.17
CA THR A 458 -23.02 24.80 9.00
C THR A 458 -22.14 23.59 9.34
N LEU A 459 -22.60 22.40 8.96
CA LEU A 459 -21.87 21.15 8.94
C LEU A 459 -21.40 20.93 7.50
N ASP A 460 -20.08 20.80 7.33
CA ASP A 460 -19.49 20.45 6.03
C ASP A 460 -19.62 18.94 5.84
N LEU A 461 -20.27 18.53 4.75
CA LEU A 461 -20.43 17.13 4.38
C LEU A 461 -19.31 16.66 3.43
N GLY A 462 -18.45 17.58 2.97
CA GLY A 462 -17.41 17.30 1.99
C GLY A 462 -17.82 17.66 0.55
N ASN A 463 -16.83 17.77 -0.33
CA ASN A 463 -17.01 18.11 -1.75
C ASN A 463 -17.88 19.36 -2.01
N GLY A 464 -17.91 20.32 -1.08
CA GLY A 464 -18.70 21.55 -1.18
C GLY A 464 -20.18 21.41 -0.79
N TYR A 465 -20.61 20.23 -0.36
CA TYR A 465 -21.94 19.97 0.21
C TYR A 465 -21.96 20.33 1.70
N ASN A 466 -23.04 20.96 2.15
CA ASN A 466 -23.16 21.47 3.49
C ASN A 466 -24.61 21.37 4.00
N LEU A 467 -24.76 21.12 5.30
CA LEU A 467 -26.04 21.23 6.02
C LEU A 467 -26.00 22.40 6.98
N LYS A 468 -27.03 23.24 6.95
CA LYS A 468 -27.15 24.39 7.84
C LYS A 468 -28.43 24.33 8.64
N ALA A 469 -28.32 24.42 9.97
CA ALA A 469 -29.48 24.66 10.82
C ALA A 469 -29.86 26.14 10.73
N LYS A 470 -30.98 26.47 10.08
CA LYS A 470 -31.52 27.84 10.04
C LYS A 470 -32.07 28.24 11.41
N GLU A 471 -32.85 27.37 12.03
CA GLU A 471 -33.51 27.62 13.33
C GLU A 471 -33.81 26.29 14.04
N VAL A 472 -33.86 26.31 15.38
CA VAL A 472 -34.25 25.16 16.22
C VAL A 472 -35.43 25.57 17.10
N TYR A 473 -36.51 24.81 17.00
CA TYR A 473 -37.77 25.03 17.69
C TYR A 473 -38.00 23.95 18.75
N LEU A 474 -37.97 24.38 20.02
CA LEU A 474 -38.14 23.47 21.16
C LEU A 474 -39.60 23.18 21.50
N GLU A 475 -40.54 23.98 21.01
CA GLU A 475 -41.96 23.84 21.37
C GLU A 475 -42.63 22.66 20.65
N ASN A 476 -42.12 22.29 19.47
CA ASN A 476 -42.63 21.22 18.62
C ASN A 476 -41.55 20.20 18.26
N ASP A 477 -40.43 20.18 18.99
CA ASP A 477 -39.26 19.33 18.74
C ASP A 477 -38.86 19.29 17.26
N SER A 478 -38.56 20.47 16.70
CA SER A 478 -38.28 20.60 15.27
C SER A 478 -37.06 21.45 14.94
N VAL A 479 -36.49 21.21 13.76
CA VAL A 479 -35.35 21.96 13.23
C VAL A 479 -35.61 22.34 11.77
N TRP A 480 -35.23 23.56 11.39
CA TRP A 480 -35.21 23.97 9.98
C TRP A 480 -33.82 23.77 9.42
N LEU A 481 -33.65 22.80 8.52
CA LEU A 481 -32.40 22.53 7.82
C LEU A 481 -32.42 23.08 6.40
N GLU A 482 -31.26 23.51 5.92
CA GLU A 482 -31.00 23.93 4.54
C GLU A 482 -29.79 23.14 4.02
N PHE A 483 -29.97 22.48 2.87
CA PHE A 483 -28.94 21.77 2.14
C PHE A 483 -28.33 22.70 1.09
N ILE A 484 -27.00 22.75 1.03
CA ILE A 484 -26.25 23.77 0.31
C ILE A 484 -25.14 23.11 -0.50
N LYS A 485 -24.99 23.52 -1.76
CA LYS A 485 -23.87 23.15 -2.64
C LYS A 485 -23.12 24.39 -3.08
N ASP A 486 -21.82 24.46 -2.77
CA ASP A 486 -20.94 25.56 -3.18
C ASP A 486 -21.49 26.96 -2.84
N ARG A 487 -22.13 27.06 -1.67
CA ARG A 487 -22.81 28.25 -1.09
C ARG A 487 -24.17 28.59 -1.70
N GLU A 488 -24.65 27.84 -2.68
CA GLU A 488 -25.99 27.99 -3.23
C GLU A 488 -26.96 27.04 -2.52
N PRO A 489 -28.14 27.52 -2.07
CA PRO A 489 -29.15 26.67 -1.46
C PRO A 489 -29.72 25.71 -2.51
N VAL A 490 -29.82 24.44 -2.15
CA VAL A 490 -30.37 23.37 -2.98
C VAL A 490 -31.82 23.09 -2.58
N ASP A 491 -32.05 22.78 -1.29
CA ASP A 491 -33.37 22.52 -0.72
C ASP A 491 -33.39 22.88 0.78
N ASP A 492 -34.58 23.06 1.36
CA ASP A 492 -34.75 23.29 2.79
C ASP A 492 -36.07 22.76 3.38
N LYS A 493 -36.02 22.22 4.60
CA LYS A 493 -37.19 21.60 5.25
C LYS A 493 -37.21 21.84 6.75
N ILE A 494 -38.41 22.03 7.30
CA ILE A 494 -38.66 21.94 8.75
C ILE A 494 -38.97 20.48 9.07
N ILE A 495 -38.14 19.88 9.93
CA ILE A 495 -38.23 18.49 10.34
C ILE A 495 -38.80 18.46 11.76
N GLU A 496 -40.00 17.91 11.92
CA GLU A 496 -40.63 17.69 13.23
C GLU A 496 -40.37 16.25 13.67
N ILE A 497 -39.50 16.07 14.68
CA ILE A 497 -38.95 14.76 15.07
C ILE A 497 -40.07 13.76 15.44
N ASN A 498 -41.12 14.25 16.09
CA ASN A 498 -42.25 13.41 16.51
C ASN A 498 -43.20 12.99 15.37
N ILE A 499 -42.98 13.46 14.12
CA ILE A 499 -43.80 13.13 12.95
C ILE A 499 -43.00 12.32 11.94
N ASN A 500 -41.86 12.86 11.51
CA ASN A 500 -40.90 12.23 10.63
C ASN A 500 -39.56 12.91 10.89
N ASP A 501 -38.69 12.18 11.57
CA ASP A 501 -37.33 12.58 11.96
C ASP A 501 -36.35 12.55 10.77
N THR A 502 -36.75 12.00 9.63
CA THR A 502 -35.93 11.87 8.43
C THR A 502 -36.30 12.87 7.35
N TRP A 503 -35.28 13.51 6.78
CA TRP A 503 -35.40 14.34 5.58
C TRP A 503 -34.65 13.71 4.42
N GLU A 504 -35.38 13.38 3.37
CA GLU A 504 -34.85 13.03 2.05
C GLU A 504 -34.94 14.26 1.13
N VAL A 505 -33.82 14.62 0.51
CA VAL A 505 -33.79 15.60 -0.58
C VAL A 505 -33.87 14.86 -1.89
N GLU A 506 -34.95 15.10 -2.61
CA GLU A 506 -35.19 14.54 -3.93
C GLU A 506 -35.00 15.62 -4.99
N LEU A 507 -34.24 15.31 -6.04
CA LEU A 507 -33.97 16.22 -7.14
C LEU A 507 -34.36 15.61 -8.49
N ASP A 508 -34.76 16.51 -9.38
CA ASP A 508 -35.11 16.23 -10.77
C ASP A 508 -33.97 16.56 -11.73
N ASP A 509 -34.08 16.10 -12.98
CA ASP A 509 -33.14 16.37 -14.07
C ASP A 509 -31.67 15.96 -13.79
N ILE A 510 -31.46 14.92 -12.97
CA ILE A 510 -30.13 14.33 -12.74
C ILE A 510 -29.91 13.18 -13.71
N GLU A 511 -29.01 13.37 -14.68
CA GLU A 511 -28.66 12.33 -15.65
C GLU A 511 -29.87 11.76 -16.41
N ASP A 512 -30.84 12.62 -16.75
CA ASP A 512 -32.13 12.29 -17.37
C ASP A 512 -33.09 11.49 -16.47
N LYS A 513 -32.93 11.56 -15.15
CA LYS A 513 -33.84 10.98 -14.17
C LYS A 513 -34.41 12.04 -13.22
N ASP A 514 -35.62 11.77 -12.75
CA ASP A 514 -36.37 12.58 -11.78
C ASP A 514 -36.53 11.82 -10.45
N ASN A 515 -36.91 12.53 -9.38
CA ASN A 515 -37.13 11.97 -8.03
C ASN A 515 -35.94 11.14 -7.52
N ILE A 516 -34.72 11.66 -7.67
CA ILE A 516 -33.49 11.02 -7.17
C ILE A 516 -33.20 11.51 -5.75
N THR A 517 -33.15 10.60 -4.78
CA THR A 517 -32.67 10.92 -3.43
C THR A 517 -31.16 11.21 -3.48
N VAL A 518 -30.77 12.44 -3.14
CA VAL A 518 -29.36 12.88 -3.14
C VAL A 518 -28.78 13.14 -1.76
N LEU A 519 -29.65 13.21 -0.75
CA LEU A 519 -29.28 13.39 0.64
C LEU A 519 -30.38 12.78 1.50
N ARG A 520 -29.97 12.10 2.57
CA ARG A 520 -30.85 11.68 3.64
C ARG A 520 -30.28 12.19 4.97
N VAL A 521 -31.13 12.64 5.88
CA VAL A 521 -30.68 13.14 7.19
C VAL A 521 -31.67 12.75 8.24
N HIS A 522 -31.22 12.04 9.27
CA HIS A 522 -32.00 11.73 10.44
C HIS A 522 -31.68 12.69 11.60
N VAL A 523 -32.73 13.28 12.19
CA VAL A 523 -32.64 14.19 13.33
C VAL A 523 -33.08 13.46 14.59
N ASN A 524 -32.12 12.96 15.35
CA ASN A 524 -32.39 12.22 16.60
C ASN A 524 -33.14 13.08 17.63
N GLN A 525 -32.64 14.29 17.94
CA GLN A 525 -33.28 15.14 18.96
C GLN A 525 -32.92 16.62 18.81
N VAL A 526 -33.78 17.48 19.36
CA VAL A 526 -33.46 18.89 19.65
C VAL A 526 -33.46 19.12 21.15
N PHE A 527 -32.53 19.94 21.64
CA PHE A 527 -32.51 20.28 23.06
C PHE A 527 -31.94 21.67 23.34
N GLN A 528 -32.28 22.16 24.54
CA GLN A 528 -31.79 23.42 25.06
C GLN A 528 -30.63 23.19 26.02
N GLY A 529 -29.43 23.63 25.64
CA GLY A 529 -28.31 23.80 26.56
C GLY A 529 -28.50 25.03 27.45
N ALA A 530 -27.53 25.29 28.34
CA ALA A 530 -27.60 26.44 29.27
C ALA A 530 -27.70 27.82 28.57
N VAL A 531 -27.28 27.91 27.31
CA VAL A 531 -27.22 29.17 26.54
C VAL A 531 -27.72 29.04 25.10
N ASP A 532 -27.71 27.82 24.53
CA ASP A 532 -27.97 27.58 23.10
C ASP A 532 -29.06 26.53 22.89
N ARG A 533 -29.76 26.61 21.75
CA ARG A 533 -30.59 25.52 21.21
C ARG A 533 -29.78 24.75 20.19
N ILE A 534 -29.82 23.43 20.21
CA ILE A 534 -29.08 22.60 19.25
C ILE A 534 -29.97 21.49 18.70
N ALA A 535 -29.67 21.05 17.49
CA ALA A 535 -30.15 19.81 16.92
C ALA A 535 -29.00 18.79 16.91
N GLN A 536 -29.31 17.55 17.25
CA GLN A 536 -28.44 16.41 17.08
C GLN A 536 -28.89 15.61 15.86
N LEU A 537 -27.98 15.39 14.92
CA LEU A 537 -28.15 14.49 13.79
C LEU A 537 -27.42 13.18 14.11
N GLU A 538 -27.95 12.08 13.60
CA GLU A 538 -27.37 10.73 13.73
C GLU A 538 -27.91 9.92 12.56
N GLY A 539 -27.11 9.74 11.51
CA GLY A 539 -27.58 9.31 10.19
C GLY A 539 -27.58 10.42 9.15
N ILE A 540 -26.57 10.41 8.26
CA ILE A 540 -26.43 11.32 7.11
C ILE A 540 -25.97 10.53 5.88
#